data_AF-A0A2V1B9F2-F1
#
_entry.id   AF-A0A2V1B9F2-F1
#
_cell.length_a   1.000
_cell.length_b   1.000
_cell.length_c   1.000
_cell.angle_alpha   90.00
_cell.angle_beta   90.00
_cell.angle_gamma   90.00
#
_symmetry.space_group_name_H-M   'P 1'
#
loop_
_entity.id
_entity.type
_entity.pdbx_description
1 polymer ?
#
loop_
_entity_poly.entity_id
_entity_poly.type
_entity_poly.pdbx_seq_one_letter_code
_entity_poly.pdbx_strand_id
1 'polypeptide(L)'
;VTMRGIIQVTNATNGNVLGFLSKNALDNRQFRYQPNEADAMTITFPTPDGVKNVSRARFTSLNSGTTFSLVGFVQGRDNTNSDLNPSSFHYGYISGTNASPQGAGPQSVGNLYTSTTGTSRTSESDVWTVDLASGAITGQWINQDGSSPNISLVSQMTALYVVGDRAAFATKYTAATTDITLQFLSRSA
;
A
#
# COMPACT_ATOMS: atom_id res chain seq x y z
N VAL A 1 -7.22 21.18 4.48
CA VAL A 1 -8.41 20.38 4.87
C VAL A 1 -8.01 18.93 5.20
N THR A 2 -8.83 18.13 5.89
CA THR A 2 -8.58 16.67 6.03
C THR A 2 -9.57 15.92 5.15
N MET A 3 -9.07 15.10 4.23
CA MET A 3 -9.91 14.23 3.40
C MET A 3 -10.27 12.97 4.16
N ARG A 4 -11.47 12.46 3.88
CA ARG A 4 -12.00 11.21 4.43
C ARG A 4 -12.68 10.42 3.32
N GLY A 5 -12.45 9.12 3.28
CA GLY A 5 -13.02 8.28 2.23
C GLY A 5 -12.58 6.83 2.32
N ILE A 6 -12.85 6.08 1.25
CA ILE A 6 -12.44 4.68 1.11
C ILE A 6 -11.59 4.52 -0.15
N ILE A 7 -10.91 3.38 -0.29
CA ILE A 7 -10.10 3.06 -1.46
C ILE A 7 -10.76 1.93 -2.24
N GLN A 8 -11.17 2.21 -3.47
CA GLN A 8 -11.59 1.21 -4.45
C GLN A 8 -10.36 0.57 -5.11
N VAL A 9 -10.45 -0.74 -5.34
CA VAL A 9 -9.45 -1.54 -6.04
C VAL A 9 -10.05 -2.02 -7.36
N THR A 10 -9.38 -1.69 -8.46
CA THR A 10 -9.84 -2.00 -9.82
C THR A 10 -8.79 -2.85 -10.54
N ASN A 11 -9.22 -3.80 -11.36
CA ASN A 11 -8.35 -4.53 -12.26
C ASN A 11 -7.84 -3.57 -13.36
N ALA A 12 -6.53 -3.37 -13.44
CA ALA A 12 -5.93 -2.40 -14.35
C ALA A 12 -6.10 -2.75 -15.83
N THR A 13 -6.29 -4.03 -16.16
CA THR A 13 -6.39 -4.52 -17.55
C THR A 13 -7.77 -4.29 -18.15
N ASN A 14 -8.84 -4.53 -17.38
CA ASN A 14 -10.22 -4.49 -17.90
C ASN A 14 -11.10 -3.43 -17.24
N GLY A 15 -10.61 -2.71 -16.23
CA GLY A 15 -11.35 -1.67 -15.53
C GLY A 15 -12.43 -2.18 -14.57
N ASN A 16 -12.55 -3.50 -14.37
CA ASN A 16 -13.55 -4.06 -13.45
C ASN A 16 -13.19 -3.76 -12.00
N VAL A 17 -14.17 -3.31 -11.23
CA VAL A 17 -14.04 -3.14 -9.78
C VAL A 17 -13.89 -4.51 -9.13
N LEU A 18 -12.81 -4.71 -8.38
CA LEU A 18 -12.53 -5.93 -7.62
C LEU A 18 -13.08 -5.84 -6.20
N GLY A 19 -13.18 -4.62 -5.67
CA GLY A 19 -13.70 -4.34 -4.34
C GLY A 19 -13.06 -3.09 -3.73
N PHE A 20 -12.89 -3.10 -2.42
CA PHE A 20 -12.33 -2.00 -1.64
C PHE A 20 -11.22 -2.50 -0.73
N LEU A 21 -10.25 -1.64 -0.40
CA LEU A 21 -9.25 -1.94 0.61
C LEU A 21 -9.96 -2.30 1.92
N SER A 22 -9.74 -3.51 2.42
CA SER A 22 -10.46 -4.08 3.57
C SER A 22 -9.98 -3.46 4.88
N LYS A 23 -10.92 -3.13 5.77
CA LYS A 23 -10.61 -2.77 7.16
C LYS A 23 -9.98 -3.94 7.93
N ASN A 24 -10.33 -5.17 7.56
CA ASN A 24 -9.77 -6.38 8.17
C ASN A 24 -8.49 -6.81 7.45
N ALA A 25 -7.40 -6.96 8.20
CA ALA A 25 -6.15 -7.51 7.68
C ALA A 25 -6.30 -9.00 7.32
N LEU A 26 -5.60 -9.43 6.26
CA LEU A 26 -5.40 -10.83 5.92
C LEU A 26 -4.36 -11.43 6.87
N ASP A 27 -4.77 -12.46 7.60
CA ASP A 27 -3.96 -13.19 8.59
C ASP A 27 -3.23 -12.29 9.61
N ASN A 28 -3.82 -11.12 9.90
CA ASN A 28 -3.27 -10.05 10.74
C ASN A 28 -1.93 -9.43 10.27
N ARG A 29 -1.45 -9.73 9.06
CA ARG A 29 -0.10 -9.31 8.57
C ARG A 29 -0.11 -8.21 7.52
N GLN A 30 -1.14 -8.20 6.67
CA GLN A 30 -1.23 -7.33 5.49
C GLN A 30 -2.68 -7.03 5.17
N PHE A 31 -2.95 -6.01 4.38
CA PHE A 31 -4.30 -5.73 3.90
C PHE A 31 -4.63 -6.51 2.64
N ARG A 32 -5.93 -6.60 2.37
CA ARG A 32 -6.53 -7.26 1.21
C ARG A 32 -7.62 -6.37 0.62
N TYR A 33 -8.11 -6.69 -0.56
CA TYR A 33 -9.40 -6.14 -0.99
C TYR A 33 -10.57 -7.07 -0.59
N GLN A 34 -11.77 -6.50 -0.48
CA GLN A 34 -13.03 -7.22 -0.26
C GLN A 34 -14.13 -6.59 -1.12
N PRO A 35 -15.08 -7.38 -1.66
CA PRO A 35 -16.11 -6.88 -2.57
C PRO A 35 -17.16 -6.01 -1.88
N ASN A 36 -17.40 -6.21 -0.58
CA ASN A 36 -18.43 -5.49 0.18
C ASN A 36 -17.91 -4.15 0.67
N GLU A 37 -18.57 -3.05 0.29
CA GLU A 37 -18.23 -1.69 0.74
C GLU A 37 -18.35 -1.54 2.28
N ALA A 38 -19.24 -2.30 2.93
CA ALA A 38 -19.37 -2.28 4.40
C ALA A 38 -18.10 -2.78 5.13
N ASP A 39 -17.23 -3.51 4.42
CA ASP A 39 -15.93 -3.97 4.92
C ASP A 39 -14.76 -3.07 4.49
N ALA A 40 -15.04 -1.96 3.80
CA ALA A 40 -14.03 -1.02 3.38
C ALA A 40 -13.37 -0.30 4.55
N MET A 41 -12.06 -0.11 4.42
CA MET A 41 -11.26 0.72 5.29
C MET A 41 -11.58 2.19 5.01
N THR A 42 -11.95 2.91 6.06
CA THR A 42 -12.03 4.38 5.98
C THR A 42 -10.64 4.93 6.26
N ILE A 43 -10.12 5.72 5.32
CA ILE A 43 -8.83 6.41 5.45
C ILE A 43 -9.02 7.92 5.55
N THR A 44 -8.05 8.57 6.19
CA THR A 44 -7.90 10.02 6.18
C THR A 44 -6.49 10.45 5.87
N PHE A 45 -6.35 11.65 5.30
CA PHE A 45 -5.07 12.32 5.09
C PHE A 45 -5.27 13.84 4.99
N PRO A 46 -4.29 14.63 5.45
CA PRO A 46 -4.33 16.09 5.29
C PRO A 46 -4.08 16.49 3.84
N THR A 47 -4.77 17.54 3.41
CA THR A 47 -4.58 18.20 2.12
C THR A 47 -4.28 19.69 2.35
N PRO A 48 -3.15 20.21 1.82
CA PRO A 48 -2.92 21.65 1.78
C PRO A 48 -3.98 22.31 0.88
N ASP A 49 -4.35 23.56 1.19
CA ASP A 49 -5.37 24.26 0.42
C ASP A 49 -4.85 24.61 -0.99
N GLY A 50 -5.72 24.48 -1.99
CA GLY A 50 -5.42 24.85 -3.39
C GLY A 50 -4.52 23.87 -4.16
N VAL A 51 -4.14 22.72 -3.59
CA VAL A 51 -3.35 21.71 -4.33
C VAL A 51 -4.23 20.81 -5.18
N LYS A 52 -3.69 20.35 -6.32
CA LYS A 52 -4.33 19.34 -7.17
C LYS A 52 -3.90 17.92 -6.84
N ASN A 53 -2.71 17.77 -6.26
CA ASN A 53 -2.13 16.49 -5.88
C ASN A 53 -1.58 16.58 -4.46
N VAL A 54 -1.68 15.50 -3.70
CA VAL A 54 -0.97 15.33 -2.44
C VAL A 54 0.06 14.23 -2.60
N SER A 55 1.33 14.60 -2.69
CA SER A 55 2.45 13.66 -2.71
C SER A 55 2.87 13.28 -1.29
N ARG A 56 3.38 12.05 -1.13
CA ARG A 56 3.88 11.54 0.16
C ARG A 56 2.83 11.67 1.27
N ALA A 57 1.57 11.42 0.90
CA ALA A 57 0.45 11.44 1.80
C ALA A 57 0.59 10.30 2.82
N ARG A 58 0.36 10.63 4.10
CA ARG A 58 0.24 9.67 5.17
C ARG A 58 -1.23 9.28 5.32
N PHE A 59 -1.56 8.04 4.96
CA PHE A 59 -2.90 7.51 5.13
C PHE A 59 -3.08 6.96 6.54
N THR A 60 -4.08 7.47 7.26
CA THR A 60 -4.50 6.95 8.57
C THR A 60 -5.79 6.18 8.41
N SER A 61 -5.78 4.90 8.77
CA SER A 61 -6.99 4.08 8.91
C SER A 61 -7.78 4.50 10.15
N LEU A 62 -9.09 4.66 10.01
CA LEU A 62 -10.00 4.98 11.10
C LEU A 62 -10.72 3.75 11.70
N ASN A 63 -10.69 2.60 11.02
CA ASN A 63 -11.56 1.47 11.35
C ASN A 63 -10.91 0.10 11.17
N SER A 64 -9.59 0.00 10.97
CA SER A 64 -8.95 -1.31 10.73
C SER A 64 -8.82 -2.22 11.96
N GLY A 65 -9.06 -1.71 13.17
CA GLY A 65 -8.91 -2.49 14.41
C GLY A 65 -7.48 -3.01 14.66
N THR A 66 -6.52 -2.61 13.83
CA THR A 66 -5.10 -2.98 13.89
C THR A 66 -4.36 -2.12 14.89
N THR A 67 -3.31 -2.65 15.51
CA THR A 67 -2.41 -1.89 16.41
C THR A 67 -1.64 -0.78 15.67
N PHE A 68 -1.50 -0.89 14.36
CA PHE A 68 -0.85 0.09 13.49
C PHE A 68 -1.90 0.73 12.59
N SER A 69 -2.14 2.03 12.78
CA SER A 69 -3.19 2.77 12.08
C SER A 69 -2.75 3.36 10.73
N LEU A 70 -1.44 3.51 10.49
CA LEU A 70 -0.99 4.05 9.20
C LEU A 70 -0.98 2.96 8.14
N VAL A 71 -1.48 3.28 6.95
CA VAL A 71 -1.44 2.38 5.79
C VAL A 71 -0.20 2.73 4.98
N GLY A 72 0.72 1.78 4.84
CA GLY A 72 1.96 1.98 4.12
C GLY A 72 2.47 0.70 3.47
N PHE A 73 3.74 0.71 3.09
CA PHE A 73 4.42 -0.45 2.53
C PHE A 73 5.30 -1.11 3.58
N VAL A 74 5.23 -2.44 3.68
CA VAL A 74 6.05 -3.25 4.59
C VAL A 74 6.83 -4.27 3.77
N GLN A 75 8.12 -4.45 4.04
CA GLN A 75 8.99 -5.36 3.31
C GLN A 75 8.41 -6.78 3.23
N GLY A 76 8.48 -7.38 2.04
CA GLY A 76 8.03 -8.74 1.75
C GLY A 76 8.75 -9.81 2.57
N ARG A 77 8.06 -10.93 2.82
CA ARG A 77 8.57 -12.02 3.67
C ARG A 77 9.89 -12.58 3.15
N ASP A 78 10.01 -12.74 1.84
CA ASP A 78 11.10 -13.48 1.22
C ASP A 78 12.21 -12.54 0.72
N ASN A 79 12.08 -11.23 0.93
CA ASN A 79 13.09 -10.27 0.52
C ASN A 79 14.38 -10.46 1.34
N THR A 80 15.51 -10.43 0.65
CA THR A 80 16.84 -10.51 1.27
C THR A 80 17.36 -9.14 1.73
N ASN A 81 16.82 -8.05 1.17
CA ASN A 81 17.04 -6.67 1.60
C ASN A 81 15.75 -5.83 1.38
N SER A 82 15.79 -4.53 1.63
CA SER A 82 14.60 -3.67 1.52
C SER A 82 14.45 -2.99 0.16
N ASP A 83 15.24 -3.37 -0.85
CA ASP A 83 15.26 -2.65 -2.12
C ASP A 83 14.39 -3.35 -3.17
N LEU A 84 13.57 -2.57 -3.87
CA LEU A 84 12.73 -3.01 -4.98
C LEU A 84 13.41 -2.72 -6.33
N ASN A 85 14.69 -3.12 -6.43
CA ASN A 85 15.51 -2.89 -7.62
C ASN A 85 15.01 -3.67 -8.85
N PRO A 86 15.34 -3.20 -10.07
CA PRO A 86 15.18 -4.01 -11.28
C PRO A 86 15.84 -5.38 -11.14
N SER A 87 15.28 -6.39 -11.81
CA SER A 87 15.71 -7.79 -11.74
C SER A 87 15.58 -8.47 -10.37
N SER A 88 14.95 -7.83 -9.38
CA SER A 88 14.69 -8.41 -8.07
C SER A 88 13.27 -8.97 -7.96
N PHE A 89 13.12 -10.12 -7.30
CA PHE A 89 11.81 -10.67 -6.94
C PHE A 89 11.20 -9.99 -5.70
N HIS A 90 11.88 -9.01 -5.13
CA HIS A 90 11.43 -8.32 -3.92
C HIS A 90 10.09 -7.62 -4.13
N TYR A 91 9.34 -7.56 -3.04
CA TYR A 91 8.02 -6.93 -3.00
C TYR A 91 7.76 -6.28 -1.64
N GLY A 92 6.72 -5.47 -1.55
CA GLY A 92 6.18 -4.97 -0.30
C GLY A 92 4.72 -5.38 -0.15
N TYR A 93 4.27 -5.55 1.09
CA TYR A 93 2.87 -5.66 1.45
C TYR A 93 2.26 -4.27 1.60
N ILE A 94 1.02 -4.09 1.16
CA ILE A 94 0.19 -2.98 1.67
C ILE A 94 -0.27 -3.39 3.07
N SER A 95 0.18 -2.69 4.11
CA SER A 95 -0.03 -3.13 5.49
C SER A 95 -0.04 -1.96 6.49
N GLY A 96 -0.40 -2.26 7.73
CA GLY A 96 -0.37 -1.35 8.86
C GLY A 96 1.06 -1.13 9.36
N THR A 97 1.46 0.12 9.55
CA THR A 97 2.79 0.50 10.07
C THR A 97 2.76 1.69 11.03
N ASN A 98 3.86 1.91 11.75
CA ASN A 98 4.19 3.14 12.44
C ASN A 98 4.78 4.17 11.48
N ALA A 99 4.86 5.42 11.92
CA ALA A 99 5.42 6.50 11.11
C ALA A 99 6.90 6.24 10.80
N SER A 100 7.27 6.41 9.53
CA SER A 100 8.66 6.61 9.10
C SER A 100 8.87 8.08 8.70
N PRO A 101 10.11 8.59 8.70
CA PRO A 101 10.39 9.92 8.16
C PRO A 101 9.98 10.01 6.68
N GLN A 102 9.34 11.12 6.32
CA GLN A 102 8.92 11.37 4.95
C GLN A 102 10.14 11.43 4.02
N GLY A 103 10.08 10.75 2.88
CA GLY A 103 11.16 10.77 1.88
C GLY A 103 12.40 9.95 2.27
N ALA A 104 12.39 9.29 3.43
CA ALA A 104 13.43 8.32 3.78
C ALA A 104 13.14 6.95 3.16
N GLY A 105 14.19 6.17 2.91
CA GLY A 105 14.08 4.74 2.61
C GLY A 105 13.53 3.92 3.79
N PRO A 106 13.48 2.59 3.67
CA PRO A 106 12.67 1.75 4.55
C PRO A 106 13.29 1.69 5.95
N GLN A 107 12.46 1.92 6.97
CA GLN A 107 12.93 2.01 8.36
C GLN A 107 12.49 0.79 9.19
N SER A 108 13.28 0.46 10.20
CA SER A 108 12.92 -0.54 11.22
C SER A 108 11.97 0.07 12.25
N VAL A 109 10.73 0.33 11.83
CA VAL A 109 9.63 0.78 12.69
C VAL A 109 8.58 -0.32 12.86
N GLY A 110 7.75 -0.21 13.89
CA GLY A 110 6.70 -1.20 14.16
C GLY A 110 5.73 -1.35 12.99
N ASN A 111 5.37 -2.59 12.66
CA ASN A 111 4.44 -2.92 11.59
C ASN A 111 3.71 -4.24 11.85
N LEU A 112 2.56 -4.43 11.18
CA LEU A 112 1.68 -5.58 11.38
C LEU A 112 2.37 -6.92 11.08
N TYR A 113 3.17 -6.99 10.01
CA TYR A 113 3.87 -8.22 9.66
C TYR A 113 4.82 -8.65 10.78
N THR A 114 5.72 -7.75 11.19
CA THR A 114 6.71 -8.00 12.25
C THR A 114 6.03 -8.35 13.57
N SER A 115 4.99 -7.60 13.95
CA SER A 115 4.23 -7.85 15.18
C SER A 115 3.52 -9.21 15.17
N THR A 116 3.13 -9.71 14.01
CA THR A 116 2.38 -10.97 13.89
C THR A 116 3.29 -12.18 13.75
N THR A 117 4.41 -12.07 13.05
CA THR A 117 5.30 -13.22 12.79
C THR A 117 6.54 -13.26 13.67
N GLY A 118 6.87 -12.17 14.37
CA GLY A 118 8.13 -12.01 15.10
C GLY A 118 9.35 -11.83 14.19
N THR A 119 9.17 -11.77 12.87
CA THR A 119 10.26 -11.56 11.90
C THR A 119 10.37 -10.09 11.56
N SER A 120 11.52 -9.48 11.85
CA SER A 120 11.75 -8.07 11.57
C SER A 120 11.63 -7.75 10.08
N ARG A 121 10.80 -6.76 9.75
CA ARG A 121 10.62 -6.19 8.42
C ARG A 121 10.62 -4.67 8.50
N THR A 122 11.26 -4.03 7.54
CA THR A 122 11.25 -2.57 7.40
C THR A 122 9.95 -2.09 6.75
N SER A 123 9.67 -0.78 6.86
CA SER A 123 8.47 -0.19 6.28
C SER A 123 8.60 1.30 5.99
N GLU A 124 7.68 1.80 5.18
CA GLU A 124 7.49 3.22 4.85
C GLU A 124 6.01 3.62 4.99
N SER A 125 5.71 4.73 5.68
CA SER A 125 4.33 5.18 5.93
C SER A 125 3.83 6.27 4.97
N ASP A 126 4.72 7.07 4.39
CA ASP A 126 4.39 8.30 3.65
C ASP A 126 4.60 8.09 2.14
N VAL A 127 3.98 7.03 1.63
CA VAL A 127 4.26 6.44 0.32
C VAL A 127 3.24 6.81 -0.76
N TRP A 128 2.12 7.41 -0.39
CA TRP A 128 1.00 7.60 -1.30
C TRP A 128 1.04 8.94 -2.02
N THR A 129 0.60 8.95 -3.28
CA THR A 129 0.25 10.17 -3.99
C THR A 129 -1.20 10.09 -4.42
N VAL A 130 -1.96 11.17 -4.20
CA VAL A 130 -3.38 11.26 -4.55
C VAL A 130 -3.60 12.42 -5.50
N ASP A 131 -4.14 12.13 -6.68
CA ASP A 131 -4.75 13.14 -7.54
C ASP A 131 -6.14 13.48 -7.01
N LEU A 132 -6.33 14.71 -6.55
CA LEU A 132 -7.58 15.14 -5.91
C LEU A 132 -8.72 15.38 -6.91
N ALA A 133 -8.43 15.49 -8.21
CA ALA A 133 -9.44 15.65 -9.24
C ALA A 133 -10.02 14.30 -9.67
N SER A 134 -9.16 13.30 -9.88
CA SER A 134 -9.58 11.97 -10.34
C SER A 134 -9.77 10.95 -9.21
N GLY A 135 -9.21 11.23 -8.03
CA GLY A 135 -9.08 10.26 -6.94
C GLY A 135 -8.01 9.20 -7.20
N ALA A 136 -7.25 9.26 -8.30
CA ALA A 136 -6.22 8.26 -8.57
C ALA A 136 -5.17 8.22 -7.46
N ILE A 137 -4.88 7.02 -6.95
CA ILE A 137 -3.84 6.79 -5.94
C ILE A 137 -2.69 6.03 -6.59
N THR A 138 -1.48 6.55 -6.44
CA THR A 138 -0.24 5.83 -6.75
C THR A 138 0.61 5.70 -5.49
N GLY A 139 1.50 4.71 -5.49
CA GLY A 139 2.49 4.52 -4.44
C GLY A 139 3.89 4.88 -4.93
N GLN A 140 4.81 5.14 -4.00
CA GLN A 140 6.25 5.18 -4.25
C GLN A 140 6.99 4.49 -3.09
N TRP A 141 7.89 3.57 -3.42
CA TRP A 141 8.89 3.01 -2.50
C TRP A 141 10.22 3.74 -2.67
N ILE A 142 10.97 3.95 -1.61
CA ILE A 142 12.32 4.50 -1.65
C ILE A 142 13.27 3.41 -1.17
N ASN A 143 14.28 3.07 -1.97
CA ASN A 143 15.29 2.09 -1.59
C ASN A 143 16.26 2.65 -0.53
N GLN A 144 17.08 1.79 0.05
CA GLN A 144 18.05 2.16 1.09
C GLN A 144 19.11 3.15 0.60
N ASP A 145 19.41 3.16 -0.71
CA ASP A 145 20.33 4.10 -1.35
C ASP A 145 19.66 5.44 -1.74
N GLY A 146 18.37 5.62 -1.42
CA GLY A 146 17.59 6.80 -1.75
C GLY A 146 17.01 6.80 -3.17
N SER A 147 17.27 5.77 -3.98
CA SER A 147 16.64 5.63 -5.29
C SER A 147 15.14 5.35 -5.16
N SER A 148 14.36 5.80 -6.14
CA SER A 148 12.90 5.62 -6.18
C SER A 148 12.54 4.76 -7.40
N PRO A 149 12.56 3.42 -7.29
CA PRO A 149 12.28 2.55 -8.42
C PRO A 149 10.84 2.71 -8.90
N ASN A 150 10.60 2.38 -10.18
CA ASN A 150 9.24 2.17 -10.66
C ASN A 150 8.66 0.95 -9.95
N ILE A 151 7.43 1.10 -9.46
CA ILE A 151 6.72 0.02 -8.79
C ILE A 151 5.38 -0.23 -9.46
N SER A 152 4.93 -1.48 -9.39
CA SER A 152 3.62 -1.92 -9.83
C SER A 152 2.79 -2.36 -8.62
N LEU A 153 1.51 -1.99 -8.61
CA LEU A 153 0.55 -2.50 -7.65
C LEU A 153 -0.11 -3.75 -8.23
N VAL A 154 -0.08 -4.83 -7.45
CA VAL A 154 -0.58 -6.13 -7.91
C VAL A 154 -1.36 -6.79 -6.80
N SER A 155 -2.25 -7.70 -7.17
CA SER A 155 -2.90 -8.60 -6.25
C SER A 155 -2.61 -10.06 -6.59
N GLN A 156 -2.59 -10.90 -5.57
CA GLN A 156 -2.63 -12.35 -5.69
C GLN A 156 -3.77 -12.85 -4.81
N MET A 157 -4.78 -13.47 -5.43
CA MET A 157 -6.10 -13.63 -4.81
C MET A 157 -6.60 -12.26 -4.32
N THR A 158 -6.85 -12.08 -3.02
CA THR A 158 -7.24 -10.79 -2.44
C THR A 158 -6.08 -10.00 -1.82
N ALA A 159 -4.92 -10.62 -1.64
CA ALA A 159 -3.77 -9.97 -1.01
C ALA A 159 -3.18 -8.90 -1.93
N LEU A 160 -2.71 -7.79 -1.35
CA LEU A 160 -2.23 -6.62 -2.07
C LEU A 160 -0.73 -6.43 -1.89
N TYR A 161 -0.04 -6.17 -3.00
CA TYR A 161 1.42 -6.05 -3.03
C TYR A 161 1.87 -4.86 -3.88
N VAL A 162 3.07 -4.41 -3.58
CA VAL A 162 3.88 -3.53 -4.42
C VAL A 162 5.11 -4.31 -4.90
N VAL A 163 5.46 -4.20 -6.18
CA VAL A 163 6.53 -4.98 -6.80
C VAL A 163 7.43 -4.07 -7.64
N GLY A 164 8.75 -4.21 -7.51
CA GLY A 164 9.72 -3.44 -8.31
C GLY A 164 9.94 -3.96 -9.72
N ASP A 165 10.01 -5.30 -9.88
CA ASP A 165 10.15 -5.96 -11.19
C ASP A 165 9.12 -7.08 -11.34
N ARG A 166 8.15 -6.88 -12.25
CA ARG A 166 7.05 -7.83 -12.49
C ARG A 166 7.54 -9.16 -13.05
N ALA A 167 8.55 -9.15 -13.92
CA ALA A 167 9.04 -10.36 -14.58
C ALA A 167 9.85 -11.21 -13.60
N ALA A 168 10.73 -10.58 -12.82
CA ALA A 168 11.50 -11.27 -11.78
C ALA A 168 10.58 -11.82 -10.68
N PHE A 169 9.58 -11.05 -10.25
CA PHE A 169 8.57 -11.52 -9.30
C PHE A 169 7.80 -12.73 -9.83
N ALA A 170 7.29 -12.69 -11.07
CA ALA A 170 6.55 -13.80 -11.67
C ALA A 170 7.41 -15.06 -11.88
N THR A 171 8.72 -14.91 -12.10
CA THR A 171 9.67 -16.02 -12.20
C THR A 171 9.81 -16.74 -10.85
N LYS A 172 9.81 -15.99 -9.74
CA LYS A 172 9.90 -16.56 -8.38
C LYS A 172 8.57 -17.10 -7.87
N TYR A 173 7.48 -16.41 -8.13
CA TYR A 173 6.13 -16.72 -7.65
C TYR A 173 5.22 -17.05 -8.82
N THR A 174 5.00 -18.34 -9.05
CA THR A 174 4.24 -18.85 -10.21
C THR A 174 2.73 -18.65 -10.12
N ALA A 175 2.21 -18.31 -8.94
CA ALA A 175 0.80 -18.03 -8.76
C ALA A 175 0.42 -16.71 -9.46
N ALA A 176 -0.65 -16.78 -10.25
CA ALA A 176 -1.12 -15.67 -11.07
C ALA A 176 -1.34 -14.40 -10.24
N THR A 177 -0.97 -13.26 -10.83
CA THR A 177 -1.18 -11.94 -10.25
C THR A 177 -2.05 -11.11 -11.17
N THR A 178 -2.82 -10.19 -10.58
CA THR A 178 -3.62 -9.21 -11.31
C THR A 178 -3.04 -7.83 -11.06
N ASP A 179 -2.74 -7.08 -12.13
CA ASP A 179 -2.38 -5.67 -11.99
C ASP A 179 -3.61 -4.87 -11.53
N ILE A 180 -3.40 -3.97 -10.58
CA ILE A 180 -4.49 -3.20 -9.97
C ILE A 180 -4.21 -1.71 -10.01
N THR A 181 -5.30 -0.93 -10.01
CA THR A 181 -5.26 0.50 -9.72
C THR A 181 -6.06 0.79 -8.46
N LEU A 182 -5.70 1.88 -7.77
CA LEU A 182 -6.35 2.33 -6.56
C LEU A 182 -7.02 3.69 -6.82
N GLN A 183 -8.25 3.85 -6.34
CA GLN A 183 -8.98 5.10 -6.43
C GLN A 183 -9.55 5.50 -5.08
N PHE A 184 -9.24 6.71 -4.64
CA PHE A 184 -9.85 7.36 -3.49
C PHE A 184 -11.27 7.79 -3.83
N LEU A 185 -12.24 7.30 -3.07
CA LEU A 185 -13.61 7.75 -3.13
C LEU A 185 -13.90 8.59 -1.90
N SER A 186 -14.03 9.91 -2.09
CA SER A 186 -14.33 10.83 -1.01
C SER A 186 -15.69 10.51 -0.39
N ARG A 187 -15.80 10.77 0.91
CA ARG A 187 -17.04 10.64 1.68
C ARG A 187 -17.22 11.92 2.48
N SER A 188 -18.45 12.42 2.52
CA SER A 188 -18.84 13.49 3.44
C SER A 188 -18.51 13.06 4.86
N ALA A 189 -17.99 13.99 5.68
CA ALA A 189 -17.70 13.73 7.08
C ALA A 189 -18.96 13.38 7.87
#